data_AF-R9HHC7-F1
#
_entry.id   AF-R9HHC7-F1
#
_cell.length_a   1.000
_cell.length_b   1.000
_cell.length_c   1.000
_cell.angle_alpha   90.00
_cell.angle_beta   90.00
_cell.angle_gamma   90.00
#
_symmetry.space_group_name_H-M   'P 1'
#
loop_
_entity.id
_entity.type
_entity.pdbx_description
1 polymer ?
#
loop_
_entity_poly.entity_id
_entity_poly.type
_entity_poly.pdbx_seq_one_letter_code
_entity_poly.pdbx_strand_id
1 'polypeptide(L)'
;MVHEWENLGVLRDVMRNFYSPLKDCDPYLRYGFLTGITKFSQLSIFSELNNIKNISMDEPYAAICGITENEILTQMKEDVDRLAVKLNITAEEVLSKLKENYDGYHFAYPSSDIYNPFSLLNAFADGKFNSYWLSDKDAG
;
A
#
# COMPACT_ATOMS: atom_id res chain seq x y z
N MET A 1 -0.25 5.89 30.30
CA MET A 1 -0.62 4.46 30.23
C MET A 1 -1.86 4.09 31.06
N VAL A 2 -2.65 5.06 31.57
CA VAL A 2 -3.92 4.78 32.30
C VAL A 2 -5.15 5.33 31.56
N HIS A 3 -4.99 6.27 30.61
CA HIS A 3 -6.09 6.84 29.82
C HIS A 3 -6.54 6.01 28.61
N GLU A 4 -5.83 4.94 28.24
CA GLU A 4 -6.23 4.10 27.10
C GLU A 4 -7.39 3.16 27.43
N TRP A 5 -7.52 2.73 28.68
CA TRP A 5 -8.44 1.65 29.07
C TRP A 5 -9.91 2.06 29.13
N GLU A 6 -10.23 3.30 29.53
CA GLU A 6 -11.62 3.81 29.55
C GLU A 6 -12.20 4.00 28.14
N ASN A 7 -11.35 4.29 27.14
CA ASN A 7 -11.79 4.47 25.75
C ASN A 7 -11.89 3.16 24.96
N LEU A 8 -11.40 2.04 25.49
CA LEU A 8 -11.49 0.73 24.82
C LEU A 8 -12.95 0.30 24.62
N GLY A 9 -13.84 0.59 25.58
CA GLY A 9 -15.26 0.26 25.48
C GLY A 9 -15.95 1.03 24.35
N VAL A 10 -15.75 2.35 24.31
CA VAL A 10 -16.32 3.23 23.28
C VAL A 10 -15.75 2.88 21.90
N LEU A 11 -14.43 2.68 21.80
CA LEU A 11 -13.78 2.29 20.55
C LEU A 11 -14.30 0.93 20.06
N ARG A 12 -14.48 -0.03 20.96
CA ARG A 12 -15.06 -1.34 20.64
C ARG A 12 -16.47 -1.20 20.08
N ASP A 13 -17.31 -0.35 20.68
CA ASP A 13 -18.67 -0.13 20.23
C ASP A 13 -18.74 0.60 18.89
N VAL A 14 -17.89 1.59 18.65
CA VAL A 14 -17.76 2.27 17.34
C VAL A 14 -17.37 1.27 16.26
N MET A 15 -16.36 0.44 16.52
CA MET A 15 -15.91 -0.58 15.58
C MET A 15 -17.01 -1.63 15.34
N ARG A 16 -17.69 -2.12 16.39
CA ARG A 16 -18.81 -3.06 16.23
C ARG A 16 -19.92 -2.48 15.34
N ASN A 17 -20.29 -1.22 15.57
CA ASN A 17 -21.32 -0.55 14.79
C ASN A 17 -20.89 -0.32 13.33
N PHE A 18 -19.60 -0.14 13.07
CA PHE A 18 -19.08 -0.03 11.71
C PHE A 18 -19.11 -1.38 10.97
N TYR A 19 -18.73 -2.47 11.64
CA TYR A 19 -18.59 -3.78 11.00
C TYR A 19 -19.89 -4.60 10.93
N SER A 20 -20.85 -4.38 11.83
CA SER A 20 -22.11 -5.15 11.85
C SER A 20 -22.90 -5.04 10.53
N PRO A 21 -23.09 -3.86 9.93
CA PRO A 21 -23.78 -3.74 8.64
C PRO A 21 -23.07 -4.45 7.49
N LEU A 22 -21.73 -4.55 7.54
CA LEU A 22 -20.96 -5.30 6.53
C LEU A 22 -21.26 -6.79 6.62
N LYS A 23 -21.41 -7.33 7.83
CA LYS A 23 -21.82 -8.71 8.05
C LYS A 23 -23.24 -8.98 7.56
N ASP A 24 -24.18 -8.08 7.82
CA ASP A 24 -25.56 -8.22 7.33
C ASP A 24 -25.61 -8.22 5.79
N CYS A 25 -24.64 -7.56 5.16
CA CYS A 25 -24.47 -7.54 3.72
C CYS A 25 -23.63 -8.71 3.15
N ASP A 26 -23.16 -9.66 3.97
CA ASP A 26 -22.28 -10.76 3.53
C ASP A 26 -22.76 -11.51 2.26
N PRO A 27 -24.07 -11.82 2.09
CA PRO A 27 -24.56 -12.44 0.85
C PRO A 27 -24.42 -11.59 -0.42
N TYR A 28 -24.21 -10.28 -0.26
CA TYR A 28 -24.09 -9.31 -1.35
C TYR A 28 -22.65 -8.81 -1.55
N LEU A 29 -21.73 -9.13 -0.65
CA LEU A 29 -20.33 -8.73 -0.71
C LEU A 29 -19.49 -9.79 -1.42
N ARG A 30 -19.07 -9.50 -2.66
CA ARG A 30 -18.19 -10.40 -3.44
C ARG A 30 -16.72 -10.28 -3.04
N TYR A 31 -16.26 -9.07 -2.75
CA TYR A 31 -14.90 -8.76 -2.33
C TYR A 31 -14.90 -7.45 -1.54
N GLY A 32 -14.19 -7.42 -0.42
CA GLY A 32 -14.00 -6.23 0.40
C GLY A 32 -12.55 -6.17 0.90
N PHE A 33 -11.92 -5.02 0.74
CA PHE A 33 -10.57 -4.77 1.22
C PHE A 33 -10.57 -3.59 2.17
N LEU A 34 -10.04 -3.78 3.38
CA LEU A 34 -9.94 -2.74 4.40
C LEU A 34 -8.46 -2.49 4.71
N THR A 35 -8.09 -1.22 4.75
CA THR A 35 -6.75 -0.76 5.13
C THR A 35 -6.85 0.16 6.34
N GLY A 36 -5.77 0.26 7.12
CA GLY A 36 -5.71 1.10 8.31
C GLY A 36 -4.32 1.11 8.93
N ILE A 37 -4.07 2.08 9.80
CA ILE A 37 -2.76 2.30 10.43
C ILE A 37 -2.54 1.36 11.62
N THR A 38 -3.62 0.98 12.32
CA THR A 38 -3.55 0.19 13.55
C THR A 38 -4.15 -1.20 13.36
N LYS A 39 -3.38 -2.24 13.73
CA LYS A 39 -3.82 -3.63 13.73
C LYS A 39 -4.67 -3.91 14.98
N PHE A 40 -5.95 -4.18 14.80
CA PHE A 40 -6.89 -4.39 15.92
C PHE A 40 -7.09 -5.87 16.30
N SER A 41 -6.10 -6.74 16.07
CA SER A 41 -6.23 -8.21 16.17
C SER A 41 -6.54 -8.78 17.57
N GLN A 42 -6.70 -7.96 18.60
CA GLN A 42 -6.89 -8.41 19.99
C GLN A 42 -8.20 -7.92 20.64
N LEU A 43 -9.01 -7.10 19.97
CA LEU A 43 -10.33 -6.73 20.50
C LEU A 43 -11.33 -7.83 20.13
N SER A 44 -12.12 -8.29 21.11
CA SER A 44 -13.12 -9.37 20.99
C SER A 44 -14.31 -9.07 20.05
N ILE A 45 -14.17 -8.11 19.13
CA ILE A 45 -15.15 -7.68 18.12
C ILE A 45 -15.29 -8.75 17.03
N PHE A 46 -14.28 -9.62 16.87
CA PHE A 46 -14.25 -10.68 15.86
C PHE A 46 -15.15 -11.89 16.15
N SER A 47 -15.76 -12.02 17.34
CA SER A 47 -16.80 -13.05 17.51
C SER A 47 -18.01 -12.78 16.61
N GLU A 48 -18.22 -11.53 16.22
CA GLU A 48 -19.27 -11.13 15.29
C GLU A 48 -18.80 -11.18 13.83
N LEU A 49 -17.52 -10.95 13.52
CA LEU A 49 -16.95 -11.04 12.17
C LEU A 49 -15.93 -12.16 12.03
N ASN A 50 -16.42 -13.37 11.78
CA ASN A 50 -15.61 -14.55 11.52
C ASN A 50 -15.14 -14.70 10.05
N ASN A 51 -15.65 -13.87 9.13
CA ASN A 51 -15.33 -13.93 7.69
C ASN A 51 -14.15 -13.03 7.27
N ILE A 52 -13.53 -12.28 8.19
CA ILE A 52 -12.39 -11.41 7.87
C ILE A 52 -11.09 -12.19 7.98
N LYS A 53 -10.36 -12.29 6.86
CA LYS A 53 -8.98 -12.76 6.85
C LYS A 53 -8.04 -11.56 7.04
N ASN A 54 -7.25 -11.57 8.12
CA ASN A 54 -6.15 -10.61 8.25
C ASN A 54 -5.01 -11.05 7.33
N ILE A 55 -4.72 -10.23 6.31
CA ILE A 55 -3.63 -10.47 5.35
C ILE A 55 -2.48 -9.46 5.51
N SER A 56 -2.49 -8.65 6.59
CA SER A 56 -1.42 -7.70 6.85
C SER A 56 -0.11 -8.45 7.05
N MET A 57 0.93 -8.06 6.32
CA MET A 57 2.25 -8.69 6.35
C MET A 57 2.24 -10.16 5.88
N ASP A 58 1.18 -10.61 5.19
CA ASP A 58 1.11 -11.95 4.59
C ASP A 58 1.87 -11.94 3.25
N GLU A 59 2.85 -12.84 3.11
CA GLU A 59 3.80 -12.91 1.99
C GLU A 59 3.12 -12.91 0.59
N PRO A 60 2.03 -13.65 0.33
CA PRO A 60 1.32 -13.61 -0.95
C PRO A 60 0.74 -12.23 -1.30
N TYR A 61 0.66 -11.31 -0.33
CA TYR A 61 0.16 -9.95 -0.50
C TYR A 61 1.27 -8.91 -0.30
N ALA A 62 2.55 -9.31 -0.26
CA ALA A 62 3.69 -8.42 -0.07
C ALA A 62 3.75 -7.29 -1.12
N ALA A 63 3.32 -7.56 -2.35
CA ALA A 63 3.31 -6.58 -3.42
C ALA A 63 2.08 -5.65 -3.43
N ILE A 64 1.06 -5.87 -2.59
CA ILE A 64 -0.22 -5.12 -2.65
C ILE A 64 -0.06 -3.62 -2.38
N CYS A 65 1.04 -3.23 -1.73
CA CYS A 65 1.37 -1.84 -1.42
C CYS A 65 2.52 -1.29 -2.28
N GLY A 66 2.97 -2.03 -3.30
CA GLY A 66 4.03 -1.64 -4.23
C GLY A 66 3.61 -1.75 -5.68
N ILE A 67 4.54 -1.48 -6.58
CA ILE A 67 4.41 -1.75 -8.01
C ILE A 67 5.51 -2.73 -8.39
N THR A 68 5.18 -3.83 -9.04
CA THR A 68 6.14 -4.85 -9.46
C THR A 68 6.87 -4.44 -10.75
N GLU A 69 8.06 -5.01 -10.99
CA GLU A 69 8.78 -4.80 -12.26
C GLU A 69 7.93 -5.20 -13.48
N ASN A 70 7.14 -6.29 -13.35
CA ASN A 70 6.23 -6.72 -14.40
C ASN A 70 5.12 -5.70 -14.69
N GLU A 71 4.57 -5.05 -13.65
CA GLU A 71 3.57 -3.99 -13.84
C GLU A 71 4.17 -2.77 -14.53
N ILE A 72 5.41 -2.39 -14.23
CA ILE A 72 6.10 -1.32 -14.96
C ILE A 72 6.23 -1.67 -16.44
N LEU A 73 6.68 -2.89 -16.74
CA LEU A 73 6.92 -3.35 -18.12
C LEU A 73 5.65 -3.53 -18.94
N THR A 74 4.53 -3.88 -18.30
CA THR A 74 3.29 -4.24 -19.01
C THR A 74 2.21 -3.17 -18.93
N GLN A 75 1.99 -2.56 -17.76
CA GLN A 75 0.91 -1.62 -17.52
C GLN A 75 1.36 -0.16 -17.59
N MET A 76 2.64 0.13 -17.28
CA MET A 76 3.20 1.49 -17.26
C MET A 76 4.17 1.78 -18.39
N LYS A 77 4.16 0.94 -19.44
CA LYS A 77 5.09 1.07 -20.57
C LYS A 77 5.04 2.45 -21.23
N GLU A 78 3.84 3.00 -21.41
CA GLU A 78 3.68 4.34 -21.99
C GLU A 78 4.26 5.45 -21.10
N ASP A 79 4.24 5.29 -19.77
CA ASP A 79 4.85 6.24 -18.84
C ASP A 79 6.38 6.16 -18.91
N VAL A 80 6.93 4.95 -19.01
CA VAL A 80 8.36 4.71 -19.23
C VAL A 80 8.81 5.34 -20.55
N ASP A 81 8.09 5.09 -21.64
CA ASP A 81 8.43 5.63 -22.96
C ASP A 81 8.35 7.16 -22.98
N ARG A 82 7.33 7.76 -22.34
CA ARG A 82 7.21 9.22 -22.20
C ARG A 82 8.36 9.82 -21.40
N LEU A 83 8.76 9.16 -20.31
CA LEU A 83 9.89 9.59 -19.49
C LEU A 83 11.21 9.49 -20.27
N ALA A 84 11.40 8.41 -21.03
CA ALA A 84 12.56 8.19 -21.88
C ALA A 84 12.72 9.31 -22.93
N VAL A 85 11.63 9.65 -23.63
CA VAL A 85 11.60 10.77 -24.59
C VAL A 85 11.93 12.09 -23.90
N LYS A 86 11.32 12.38 -22.75
CA LYS A 86 11.52 13.64 -22.02
C LYS A 86 12.97 13.81 -21.54
N LEU A 87 13.59 12.73 -21.09
CA LEU A 87 14.96 12.73 -20.58
C LEU A 87 16.02 12.48 -21.67
N ASN A 88 15.58 12.20 -22.90
CA ASN A 88 16.44 11.85 -24.03
C ASN A 88 17.39 10.67 -23.71
N ILE A 89 16.82 9.61 -23.14
CA ILE A 89 17.49 8.34 -22.79
C ILE A 89 16.64 7.16 -23.29
N THR A 90 17.15 5.93 -23.23
CA THR A 90 16.38 4.74 -23.62
C THR A 90 15.41 4.28 -22.52
N ALA A 91 14.41 3.47 -22.89
CA ALA A 91 13.49 2.86 -21.94
C ALA A 91 14.23 1.94 -20.95
N GLU A 92 15.27 1.22 -21.40
CA GLU A 92 16.12 0.41 -20.53
C GLU A 92 16.88 1.27 -19.51
N GLU A 93 17.39 2.44 -19.92
CA GLU A 93 18.05 3.38 -19.02
C GLU A 93 17.06 3.97 -18.00
N VAL A 94 15.80 4.22 -18.40
CA VAL A 94 14.73 4.61 -17.47
C VAL A 94 14.49 3.51 -16.45
N LEU A 95 14.32 2.26 -16.88
CA LEU A 95 14.06 1.13 -15.98
C LEU A 95 15.20 0.93 -14.98
N SER A 96 16.46 0.99 -15.42
CA SER A 96 17.63 0.91 -14.52
C SER A 96 17.61 2.04 -13.48
N LYS A 97 17.32 3.28 -13.90
CA LYS A 97 17.24 4.41 -12.98
C LYS A 97 16.05 4.31 -12.03
N LEU A 98 14.89 3.87 -12.49
CA LEU A 98 13.74 3.62 -11.62
C LEU A 98 14.10 2.58 -10.55
N LYS A 99 14.82 1.52 -10.94
CA LYS A 99 15.25 0.47 -10.02
C LYS A 99 16.23 1.01 -8.99
N GLU A 100 17.27 1.71 -9.44
CA GLU A 100 18.25 2.34 -8.55
C GLU A 100 17.65 3.36 -7.56
N ASN A 101 16.61 4.09 -7.99
CA ASN A 101 16.04 5.17 -7.18
C ASN A 101 14.87 4.72 -6.29
N TYR A 102 14.10 3.70 -6.71
CA TYR A 102 12.80 3.40 -6.12
C TYR A 102 12.54 1.92 -5.80
N ASP A 103 13.50 1.02 -6.09
CA ASP A 103 13.44 -0.40 -5.69
C ASP A 103 13.80 -0.58 -4.19
N GLY A 104 13.39 -1.71 -3.61
CA GLY A 104 13.65 -2.06 -2.21
C GLY A 104 12.54 -1.65 -1.23
N TYR A 105 11.33 -1.35 -1.71
CA TYR A 105 10.17 -1.22 -0.83
C TYR A 105 9.76 -2.62 -0.35
N HIS A 106 9.72 -2.85 0.96
CA HIS A 106 9.29 -4.15 1.51
C HIS A 106 8.11 -3.96 2.45
N PHE A 107 6.94 -4.44 2.03
CA PHE A 107 5.74 -4.42 2.87
C PHE A 107 5.59 -5.69 3.72
N ALA A 108 6.17 -6.82 3.32
CA ALA A 108 6.24 -8.05 4.10
C ALA A 108 7.60 -8.73 3.89
N TYR A 109 7.96 -9.69 4.76
CA TYR A 109 9.16 -10.50 4.57
C TYR A 109 8.78 -11.99 4.44
N PRO A 110 9.29 -12.71 3.43
CA PRO A 110 10.04 -12.20 2.27
C PRO A 110 9.11 -11.45 1.29
N SER A 111 9.66 -10.51 0.51
CA SER A 111 8.93 -9.79 -0.53
C SER A 111 9.75 -9.80 -1.81
N SER A 112 9.09 -9.90 -2.96
CA SER A 112 9.70 -9.56 -4.23
C SER A 112 10.17 -8.11 -4.23
N ASP A 113 11.16 -7.80 -5.07
CA ASP A 113 11.58 -6.43 -5.39
C ASP A 113 10.36 -5.68 -5.95
N ILE A 114 9.85 -4.72 -5.19
CA ILE A 114 8.72 -3.87 -5.55
C ILE A 114 9.13 -2.40 -5.42
N TYR A 115 8.66 -1.61 -6.37
CA TYR A 115 8.89 -0.19 -6.45
C TYR A 115 7.94 0.54 -5.50
N ASN A 116 8.44 1.56 -4.82
CA ASN A 116 7.60 2.43 -4.01
C ASN A 116 6.62 3.22 -4.92
N PRO A 117 5.29 3.10 -4.73
CA PRO A 117 4.31 3.66 -5.67
C PRO A 117 4.30 5.18 -5.63
N PHE A 118 4.46 5.78 -4.45
CA PHE A 118 4.51 7.24 -4.32
C PHE A 118 5.68 7.84 -5.11
N SER A 119 6.87 7.28 -4.91
CA SER A 119 8.10 7.79 -5.54
C SER A 119 8.08 7.56 -7.06
N LEU A 120 7.64 6.38 -7.49
CA LEU A 120 7.51 6.01 -8.90
C LEU A 120 6.51 6.92 -9.63
N LEU A 121 5.30 7.09 -9.08
CA LEU A 121 4.26 7.91 -9.69
C LEU A 121 4.66 9.39 -9.78
N ASN A 122 5.31 9.92 -8.74
CA ASN A 122 5.84 11.28 -8.78
C ASN A 122 6.95 11.44 -9.82
N ALA A 123 7.84 10.44 -9.99
CA ALA A 123 8.87 10.48 -11.02
C ALA A 123 8.27 10.55 -12.43
N PHE A 124 7.20 9.80 -12.70
CA PHE A 124 6.46 9.88 -13.96
C PHE A 124 5.74 11.22 -14.14
N ALA A 125 5.05 11.70 -13.11
CA ALA A 125 4.31 12.97 -13.17
C ALA A 125 5.24 14.17 -13.40
N ASP A 126 6.33 14.26 -12.65
CA ASP A 126 7.32 15.33 -12.79
C ASP A 126 8.19 15.13 -14.04
N GLY A 127 8.29 13.89 -14.52
CA GLY A 127 9.14 13.48 -15.63
C GLY A 127 10.63 13.67 -15.33
N LYS A 128 11.03 13.40 -14.08
CA LYS A 128 12.42 13.47 -13.58
C LYS A 128 12.58 12.57 -12.35
N PHE A 129 13.79 12.06 -12.16
CA PHE A 129 14.14 11.32 -10.94
C PHE A 129 14.48 12.30 -9.81
N ASN A 130 13.76 12.21 -8.69
CA ASN A 130 14.10 12.91 -7.44
C ASN A 130 14.02 11.96 -6.24
N SER A 131 14.53 12.42 -5.10
CA SER A 131 14.44 11.75 -3.80
C SER A 131 13.06 11.88 -3.16
N TYR A 132 12.01 11.38 -3.82
CA TYR A 132 10.63 11.41 -3.31
C TYR A 132 10.44 10.59 -2.02
N TRP A 133 11.38 9.68 -1.73
CA TRP A 133 11.41 8.90 -0.50
C TRP A 133 11.62 9.75 0.77
N LEU A 134 12.26 10.93 0.64
CA LEU A 134 12.66 11.78 1.77
C LEU A 134 11.79 13.03 1.94
N SER A 135 10.78 13.22 1.09
CA SER A 135 9.98 14.45 1.05
C SER A 135 9.18 14.72 2.34
N ASP A 136 9.07 13.75 3.24
CA ASP A 136 8.45 13.93 4.57
C ASP A 136 9.40 14.53 5.63
N LYS A 137 10.67 14.82 5.31
CA LYS A 137 11.62 15.35 6.32
C LYS A 137 11.95 16.84 6.23
N ASP A 138 11.54 17.54 5.18
CA ASP A 138 11.85 18.96 5.01
C ASP A 138 10.60 19.77 4.61
N ALA A 139 9.60 19.82 5.50
CA ALA A 139 8.65 20.91 5.56
C ALA A 139 8.86 21.60 6.92
N GLY A 140 9.37 22.85 6.85
CA GLY A 140 9.92 23.60 7.99
C GLY A 140 8.96 24.00 9.09
#